data_AF-A0A9W4NDF2-F1
#
_entry.id   AF-A0A9W4NDF2-F1
#
_cell.length_a   1.000
_cell.length_b   1.000
_cell.length_c   1.000
_cell.angle_alpha   90.00
_cell.angle_beta   90.00
_cell.angle_gamma   90.00
#
_symmetry.space_group_name_H-M   'P 1'
#
loop_
_entity.id
_entity.type
_entity.pdbx_description
1 polymer ?
#
loop_
_entity_poly.entity_id
_entity_poly.type
_entity_poly.pdbx_seq_one_letter_code
_entity_poly.pdbx_strand_id
1 'polypeptide(L)'
;MVVPQKSETNLADAVNQKARRRRRTLFKKASEYSSECGADIHIVLRMKKSGKIFILTSNSEGWPLSQNQLVSFSSLFISSLCRY
;
A
#
# COMPACT_ATOMS: atom_id res chain seq x y z
N MET A 1 30.74 0.40 35.88
CA MET A 1 29.84 1.24 35.06
C MET A 1 29.29 0.37 33.94
N VAL A 2 28.00 0.02 33.97
CA VAL A 2 27.37 -0.80 32.92
C VAL A 2 26.85 0.16 31.85
N VAL A 3 27.45 0.10 30.66
CA VAL A 3 26.98 0.84 29.48
C VAL A 3 25.62 0.26 29.09
N PRO A 4 24.56 1.08 28.92
CA PRO A 4 23.29 0.54 28.45
C PRO A 4 23.44 0.15 26.98
N GLN A 5 23.36 -1.15 26.68
CA GLN A 5 23.23 -1.66 25.32
C GLN A 5 21.85 -1.28 24.78
N LYS A 6 21.75 -0.08 24.23
CA LYS A 6 20.59 0.44 23.52
C LYS A 6 20.92 0.51 22.03
N SER A 7 20.78 -0.59 21.29
CA SER A 7 21.03 -0.55 19.83
C SER A 7 20.06 -1.36 18.97
N GLU A 8 19.53 -2.50 19.43
CA GLU A 8 18.74 -3.37 18.54
C GLU A 8 17.22 -3.15 18.61
N THR A 9 16.65 -2.92 19.79
CA THR A 9 15.19 -2.74 19.97
C THR A 9 14.69 -1.46 19.28
N ASN A 10 15.41 -0.34 19.43
CA ASN A 10 15.02 0.95 18.88
C ASN A 10 15.02 0.98 17.35
N LEU A 11 15.91 0.22 16.69
CA LEU A 11 15.98 0.18 15.23
C LEU A 11 14.83 -0.65 14.64
N ALA A 12 14.55 -1.81 15.23
CA ALA A 12 13.42 -2.64 14.83
C ALA A 12 12.07 -1.90 15.00
N ASP A 13 11.92 -1.18 16.11
CA ASP A 13 10.74 -0.37 16.39
C ASP A 13 10.62 0.83 15.43
N ALA A 14 11.73 1.51 15.13
CA ALA A 14 11.75 2.59 14.15
C ALA A 14 11.40 2.11 12.73
N VAL A 15 11.90 0.93 12.32
CA VAL A 15 11.57 0.32 11.02
C VAL A 15 10.09 -0.06 10.96
N ASN A 16 9.55 -0.65 12.03
CA ASN A 16 8.13 -0.97 12.13
C ASN A 16 7.25 0.29 12.09
N GLN A 17 7.68 1.36 12.76
CA GLN A 17 7.00 2.64 12.76
C GLN A 17 7.03 3.29 11.37
N LYS A 18 8.17 3.25 10.67
CA LYS A 18 8.31 3.74 9.29
C LYS A 18 7.40 2.98 8.33
N ALA A 19 7.36 1.65 8.42
CA ALA A 19 6.48 0.81 7.60
C ALA A 19 5.00 1.14 7.86
N ARG A 20 4.61 1.30 9.14
CA ARG A 20 3.25 1.70 9.54
C ARG A 20 2.88 3.08 8.97
N ARG A 21 3.79 4.06 9.06
CA ARG A 21 3.57 5.42 8.52
C ARG A 21 3.38 5.38 7.00
N ARG A 22 4.26 4.68 6.26
CA ARG A 22 4.15 4.52 4.79
C ARG A 22 2.80 3.92 4.38
N ARG A 23 2.38 2.84 5.06
CA ARG A 23 1.08 2.20 4.79
C ARG A 23 -0.09 3.17 5.04
N ARG A 24 -0.06 3.92 6.14
CA ARG A 24 -1.10 4.91 6.46
C ARG A 24 -1.17 6.01 5.38
N THR A 25 -0.02 6.53 4.96
CA THR A 25 0.05 7.54 3.90
C THR A 25 -0.45 7.01 2.56
N LEU A 26 -0.12 5.77 2.20
CA LEU A 26 -0.62 5.13 0.98
C LEU A 26 -2.15 5.09 0.95
N PHE A 27 -2.79 4.56 2.00
CA PHE A 27 -4.25 4.51 2.07
C PHE A 27 -4.88 5.90 2.10
N LYS A 28 -4.26 6.85 2.80
CA LYS A 28 -4.73 8.25 2.82
C LYS A 28 -4.73 8.85 1.42
N LYS A 29 -3.61 8.71 0.67
CA LYS A 29 -3.47 9.26 -0.67
C LYS A 29 -4.43 8.62 -1.68
N ALA A 30 -4.64 7.31 -1.57
CA ALA A 30 -5.64 6.64 -2.38
C ALA A 30 -7.05 7.16 -2.09
N SER A 31 -7.41 7.31 -0.81
CA SER A 31 -8.71 7.89 -0.43
C SER A 31 -8.87 9.35 -0.90
N GLU A 32 -7.84 10.17 -0.75
CA GLU A 32 -7.81 11.56 -1.26
C GLU A 32 -8.06 11.57 -2.77
N TYR A 33 -7.32 10.76 -3.54
CA TYR A 33 -7.49 10.67 -4.99
C TYR A 33 -8.89 10.20 -5.40
N SER A 34 -9.42 9.17 -4.74
CA SER A 34 -10.78 8.68 -5.00
C SER A 34 -11.82 9.78 -4.79
N SER A 35 -11.69 10.53 -3.69
CA SER A 35 -12.61 11.62 -3.34
C SER A 35 -12.45 12.86 -4.22
N GLU A 36 -11.22 13.26 -4.56
CA GLU A 36 -10.93 14.49 -5.30
C GLU A 36 -11.18 14.32 -6.80
N CYS A 37 -10.87 13.13 -7.35
CA CYS A 37 -10.96 12.87 -8.78
C CYS A 37 -12.21 12.04 -9.17
N GLY A 38 -13.04 11.64 -8.19
CA GLY A 38 -14.20 10.78 -8.44
C GLY A 38 -13.82 9.42 -9.02
N ALA A 39 -12.65 8.90 -8.62
CA ALA A 39 -12.11 7.65 -9.13
C ALA A 39 -12.49 6.48 -8.23
N ASP A 40 -12.85 5.35 -8.84
CA ASP A 40 -12.97 4.09 -8.13
C ASP A 40 -11.60 3.44 -7.94
N ILE A 41 -11.33 2.98 -6.72
CA ILE A 41 -10.02 2.44 -6.35
C ILE A 41 -10.20 1.19 -5.49
N HIS A 42 -9.45 0.15 -5.84
CA HIS A 42 -9.29 -1.04 -5.02
C HIS A 42 -7.81 -1.34 -4.78
N ILE A 43 -7.37 -1.28 -3.52
CA ILE A 43 -5.98 -1.57 -3.12
C ILE A 43 -5.98 -2.77 -2.18
N VAL A 44 -5.24 -3.81 -2.58
CA VAL A 44 -4.92 -4.96 -1.74
C VAL A 44 -3.44 -4.93 -1.39
N LEU A 45 -3.14 -4.84 -0.10
CA LEU A 45 -1.77 -4.84 0.41
C LEU A 45 -1.54 -6.03 1.35
N ARG A 46 -0.67 -6.95 0.94
CA ARG A 46 -0.19 -8.05 1.79
C ARG A 46 1.16 -7.73 2.40
N MET A 47 1.23 -7.74 3.73
CA MET A 47 2.49 -7.65 4.45
C MET A 47 3.22 -9.00 4.38
N LYS A 48 4.30 -9.10 3.59
CA LYS A 48 5.06 -10.36 3.42
C LYS A 48 5.51 -10.97 4.76
N LYS A 49 6.01 -10.13 5.69
CA LYS A 49 6.54 -10.58 6.98
C LYS A 49 5.48 -11.13 7.94
N SER A 50 4.28 -10.55 7.96
CA SER A 50 3.24 -10.91 8.94
C SER A 50 2.04 -11.64 8.34
N GLY A 51 2.01 -11.81 7.01
CA GLY A 51 0.86 -12.34 6.28
C GLY A 51 -0.37 -11.43 6.26
N LYS A 52 -0.42 -10.37 7.07
CA LYS A 52 -1.59 -9.50 7.22
C LYS A 52 -1.95 -8.83 5.89
N ILE A 53 -3.23 -8.90 5.54
CA ILE A 53 -3.80 -8.28 4.34
C ILE A 53 -4.60 -7.06 4.78
N PHE A 54 -4.44 -5.96 4.05
CA PHE A 54 -5.19 -4.73 4.21
C PHE A 54 -5.87 -4.41 2.88
N ILE A 55 -7.15 -4.06 2.95
CA ILE A 55 -7.97 -3.79 1.76
C ILE A 55 -8.57 -2.39 1.93
N LEU A 56 -8.48 -1.58 0.88
CA LEU A 56 -9.22 -0.34 0.72
C LEU A 56 -10.02 -0.44 -0.59
N THR A 57 -11.31 -0.19 -0.51
CA THR A 57 -12.20 -0.18 -1.68
C THR A 57 -13.04 1.09 -1.62
N SER A 58 -13.16 1.81 -2.73
CA SER A 58 -14.17 2.87 -2.91
C SER A 58 -15.57 2.24 -2.84
N ASN A 59 -16.57 3.00 -2.40
CA ASN A 59 -17.93 2.49 -2.23
C ASN A 59 -18.68 2.46 -3.57
N SER A 60 -18.22 1.63 -4.49
CA SER A 60 -18.79 1.47 -5.82
C SER A 60 -19.24 0.04 -6.09
N GLU A 61 -20.44 -0.10 -6.63
CA GLU A 61 -20.97 -1.39 -7.04
C GLU A 61 -20.10 -2.00 -8.15
N GLY A 62 -19.81 -3.30 -8.05
CA GLY A 62 -19.03 -4.03 -9.06
C GLY A 62 -17.51 -3.98 -8.89
N TRP A 63 -16.99 -3.33 -7.84
CA TRP A 63 -15.57 -3.41 -7.46
C TRP A 63 -15.32 -4.49 -6.38
N PRO A 64 -14.20 -5.24 -6.43
CA PRO A 64 -13.12 -5.17 -7.43
C PRO A 64 -13.48 -5.76 -8.79
N LEU A 65 -12.82 -5.23 -9.83
CA LEU A 65 -12.91 -5.76 -11.19
C LEU A 65 -12.47 -7.24 -11.25
N SER A 66 -13.13 -8.02 -12.12
CA SER A 66 -12.75 -9.41 -12.37
C SER A 66 -11.37 -9.50 -13.04
N GLN A 67 -10.68 -10.64 -12.88
CA GLN A 67 -9.35 -10.87 -13.45
C GLN A 67 -9.28 -10.55 -14.96
N ASN A 68 -10.34 -10.87 -15.70
CA ASN A 68 -10.42 -10.63 -17.14
C ASN A 68 -10.42 -9.13 -17.49
N GLN A 69 -10.99 -8.28 -16.63
CA GLN A 69 -10.98 -6.82 -16.78
C GLN A 69 -9.61 -6.23 -16.43
N LEU A 70 -8.87 -6.86 -15.50
CA LEU A 70 -7.53 -6.43 -15.10
C LEU A 70 -6.45 -6.76 -16.15
N VAL A 71 -6.58 -7.89 -16.86
CA VAL A 71 -5.58 -8.34 -17.85
C VAL A 71 -5.45 -7.35 -19.02
N SER A 72 -6.54 -6.71 -19.43
CA SER A 72 -6.56 -5.67 -20.48
C SER A 72 -5.64 -4.48 -20.21
N PHE A 73 -5.30 -4.20 -18.94
CA PHE A 73 -4.42 -3.09 -18.56
C PHE A 73 -2.97 -3.51 -18.28
N SER A 74 -2.74 -4.79 -17.98
CA SER A 74 -1.43 -5.28 -17.49
C SER A 74 -0.31 -5.25 -18.54
N SER A 75 -0.63 -5.33 -19.83
CA SER A 75 0.35 -5.32 -20.92
C SER A 75 0.82 -3.91 -21.32
N LEU A 76 0.10 -2.84 -20.94
CA LEU A 76 0.40 -1.47 -21.37
C LEU A 76 1.12 -0.62 -20.32
N PHE A 77 1.06 -0.98 -19.03
CA PHE A 77 1.52 -0.09 -17.95
C PHE A 77 2.96 -0.37 -17.44
N ILE A 78 3.42 -1.62 -17.49
CA ILE A 78 4.75 -1.99 -16.96
C ILE A 78 5.88 -1.37 -17.80
N SER A 79 5.66 -1.16 -19.10
CA SER A 79 6.64 -0.57 -20.03
C SER A 79 6.73 0.97 -19.98
N SER A 80 5.72 1.67 -19.41
CA SER A 80 5.69 3.13 -19.38
C SER A 80 6.19 3.74 -18.06
N LEU A 81 6.09 3.02 -16.94
CA LEU A 81 6.47 3.54 -15.61
C LEU A 81 7.97 3.42 -15.28
N CYS A 82 8.75 2.71 -16.09
CA CYS A 82 10.21 2.65 -15.95
C CYS A 82 10.95 3.80 -16.67
N ARG A 83 10.23 4.81 -17.19
CA ARG A 83 10.83 5.90 -18.00
C ARG A 83 10.68 7.31 -17.43
N TYR A 84 10.23 7.46 -16.18
CA TYR A 84 10.22 8.74 -15.46
C TYR A 84 10.84 8.59 -14.08
#